data_AF-A0A513X3Z4-F1
#
_entry.id   AF-A0A513X3Z4-F1
#
_cell.length_a   1.000
_cell.length_b   1.000
_cell.length_c   1.000
_cell.angle_alpha   90.00
_cell.angle_beta   90.00
_cell.angle_gamma   90.00
#
_symmetry.space_group_name_H-M   'P 1'
#
loop_
_entity.id
_entity.type
_entity.pdbx_description
1 polymer ?
#
loop_
_entity_poly.entity_id
_entity_poly.type
_entity_poly.pdbx_seq_one_letter_code
_entity_poly.pdbx_strand_id
1 'polypeptide(L)'
;EKRVEEFKLKKMWKSPNGTIRNILGGTVFREAIICKNIPRLVTGWEKPIIIGRHAHADQYKATDFLVPGEGKLELIFTPPSGAPIKHVVNDFKGPGIALGMFNTDASIVDFAHASFKYALERAYPLYMSTKNTILKKYDGRFKDIFQEIYDKQYKAQYEAKGIWYEHRLIDDMVAYAMKS
;
A
#
# COMPACT_ATOMS: atom_id res chain seq x y z
N GLU A 1 -17.93 9.97 -14.39
CA GLU A 1 -19.22 10.31 -15.02
C GLU A 1 -19.18 10.36 -16.54
N LYS A 2 -18.32 11.15 -17.20
CA LYS A 2 -18.28 11.28 -18.69
C LYS A 2 -18.15 9.99 -19.51
N ARG A 3 -17.40 8.98 -19.02
CA ARG A 3 -17.17 7.72 -19.74
C ARG A 3 -18.43 6.86 -19.90
N VAL A 4 -19.42 6.98 -19.01
CA VAL A 4 -20.67 6.21 -19.11
C VAL A 4 -21.52 6.71 -20.26
N GLU A 5 -21.62 8.03 -20.40
CA GLU A 5 -22.34 8.70 -21.49
C GLU A 5 -21.59 8.52 -22.83
N GLU A 6 -20.28 8.74 -22.83
CA GLU A 6 -19.42 8.61 -24.02
C GLU A 6 -19.53 7.22 -24.68
N PHE A 7 -19.55 6.16 -23.87
CA PHE A 7 -19.56 4.77 -24.35
C PHE A 7 -20.92 4.07 -24.20
N LYS A 8 -21.98 4.79 -23.80
CA LYS A 8 -23.34 4.24 -23.56
C LYS A 8 -23.33 2.98 -22.68
N LEU A 9 -22.59 3.03 -21.58
CA LEU A 9 -22.41 1.89 -20.67
C LEU A 9 -23.65 1.70 -19.79
N LYS A 10 -24.04 0.43 -19.54
CA LYS A 10 -25.17 0.10 -18.65
C LYS A 10 -24.99 0.64 -17.22
N LYS A 11 -23.75 0.70 -16.76
CA LYS A 11 -23.35 1.24 -15.46
C LYS A 11 -21.87 1.58 -15.50
N MET A 12 -21.41 2.27 -14.46
CA MET A 12 -19.99 2.46 -14.25
C MET A 12 -19.36 1.15 -13.77
N TRP A 13 -18.65 0.48 -14.67
CA TRP A 13 -17.97 -0.79 -14.35
C TRP A 13 -16.74 -0.54 -13.50
N LYS A 14 -16.46 -1.47 -12.58
CA LYS A 14 -15.22 -1.47 -11.79
C LYS A 14 -14.02 -1.69 -12.72
N SER A 15 -12.86 -1.19 -12.31
CA SER A 15 -11.61 -1.37 -13.07
C SER A 15 -11.30 -2.86 -13.29
N PRO A 16 -11.10 -3.33 -14.55
CA PRO A 16 -10.80 -4.73 -14.83
C PRO A 16 -9.47 -5.16 -14.20
N ASN A 17 -8.47 -4.27 -14.16
CA ASN A 17 -7.21 -4.50 -13.45
C ASN A 17 -7.43 -4.74 -11.95
N GLY A 18 -8.34 -3.96 -11.34
CA GLY A 18 -8.70 -4.11 -9.93
C GLY A 18 -9.37 -5.46 -9.67
N THR A 19 -10.30 -5.87 -10.54
CA THR A 19 -10.98 -7.17 -10.45
C THR A 19 -10.00 -8.34 -10.52
N ILE A 20 -9.10 -8.36 -11.51
CA ILE A 20 -8.13 -9.46 -11.68
C ILE A 20 -7.18 -9.52 -10.47
N ARG A 21 -6.63 -8.38 -10.04
CA ARG A 21 -5.73 -8.32 -8.86
C ARG A 21 -6.43 -8.77 -7.59
N ASN A 22 -7.71 -8.45 -7.44
CA ASN A 22 -8.47 -8.90 -6.28
C ASN A 22 -8.68 -10.42 -6.24
N ILE A 23 -8.70 -11.08 -7.40
CA ILE A 23 -8.82 -12.54 -7.51
C ILE A 23 -7.46 -13.20 -7.30
N LEU A 24 -6.41 -12.68 -7.95
CA LEU A 24 -5.08 -13.28 -7.91
C LEU A 24 -4.30 -12.93 -6.63
N GLY A 25 -4.62 -11.80 -6.00
CA GLY A 25 -3.79 -11.20 -4.96
C GLY A 25 -2.43 -10.75 -5.49
N GLY A 26 -1.51 -10.48 -4.56
CA GLY A 26 -0.08 -10.35 -4.84
C GLY A 26 0.48 -8.93 -4.97
N THR A 27 1.65 -8.88 -5.58
CA THR A 27 2.52 -7.69 -5.65
C THR A 27 2.78 -7.34 -7.11
N VAL A 28 2.57 -6.09 -7.48
CA VAL A 28 2.88 -5.61 -8.84
C VAL A 28 4.23 -4.91 -8.81
N PHE A 29 5.25 -5.54 -9.40
CA PHE A 29 6.56 -4.93 -9.59
C PHE A 29 6.59 -4.09 -10.86
N ARG A 30 7.14 -2.88 -10.77
CA ARG A 30 7.35 -1.97 -11.91
C ARG A 30 8.79 -1.51 -11.91
N GLU A 31 9.44 -1.66 -13.05
CA GLU A 31 10.83 -1.31 -13.25
C GLU A 31 10.97 -0.55 -14.58
N ALA A 32 11.84 0.45 -14.60
CA ALA A 32 12.13 1.20 -15.82
C ALA A 32 13.04 0.40 -16.75
N ILE A 33 12.72 0.42 -18.04
CA ILE A 33 13.64 -0.06 -19.09
C ILE A 33 14.60 1.09 -19.40
N ILE A 34 15.89 0.90 -19.10
CA ILE A 34 16.91 1.94 -19.25
C ILE A 34 17.52 1.90 -20.64
N CYS A 35 17.35 2.99 -21.40
CA CYS A 35 18.00 3.21 -22.69
C CYS A 35 19.19 4.16 -22.53
N LYS A 36 20.38 3.75 -23.00
CA LYS A 36 21.63 4.53 -22.86
C LYS A 36 21.55 5.94 -23.48
N ASN A 37 20.73 6.11 -24.51
CA ASN A 37 20.59 7.34 -25.29
C ASN A 37 19.41 8.23 -24.87
N ILE A 38 18.65 7.84 -23.83
CA ILE A 38 17.49 8.61 -23.36
C ILE A 38 17.86 9.29 -22.04
N PRO A 39 17.89 10.64 -21.98
CA PRO A 39 18.16 11.35 -20.74
C PRO A 39 17.03 11.12 -19.72
N ARG A 40 17.39 11.06 -18.45
CA ARG A 40 16.46 10.85 -17.33
C ARG A 40 16.12 12.18 -16.67
N LEU A 41 14.90 12.27 -16.13
CA LEU A 41 14.44 13.46 -15.41
C LEU A 41 15.26 13.72 -14.15
N VAL A 42 15.56 12.65 -13.40
CA VAL A 42 16.52 12.68 -12.29
C VAL A 42 17.84 12.14 -12.82
N THR A 43 18.80 13.03 -12.99
CA THR A 43 20.07 12.73 -13.67
C THR A 43 20.98 11.79 -12.86
N GLY A 44 20.87 11.81 -11.53
CA GLY A 44 21.66 10.95 -10.63
C GLY A 44 21.25 9.47 -10.64
N TRP A 45 20.07 9.12 -11.15
CA TRP A 45 19.62 7.73 -11.19
C TRP A 45 20.35 6.94 -12.28
N GLU A 46 21.40 6.23 -11.91
CA GLU A 46 22.16 5.37 -12.83
C GLU A 46 21.56 3.96 -12.93
N LYS A 47 20.93 3.48 -11.85
CA LYS A 47 20.27 2.18 -11.76
C LYS A 47 18.75 2.34 -11.74
N PRO A 48 17.98 1.36 -12.24
CA PRO A 48 16.53 1.40 -12.18
C PRO A 48 16.03 1.30 -10.73
N ILE A 49 15.00 2.07 -10.40
CA ILE A 49 14.22 1.90 -9.17
C ILE A 49 13.07 0.96 -9.47
N ILE A 50 12.92 -0.07 -8.63
CA ILE A 50 11.87 -1.08 -8.76
C ILE A 50 10.81 -0.85 -7.69
N ILE A 51 9.58 -0.58 -8.11
CA ILE A 51 8.46 -0.33 -7.20
C ILE A 51 7.63 -1.61 -7.06
N GLY A 52 7.67 -2.21 -5.87
CA GLY A 52 6.75 -3.27 -5.46
C GLY A 52 5.48 -2.66 -4.89
N ARG A 53 4.38 -2.70 -5.64
CA ARG A 53 3.08 -2.18 -5.20
C ARG A 53 2.22 -3.29 -4.60
N HIS A 54 1.78 -3.13 -3.36
CA HIS A 54 0.75 -3.97 -2.76
C HIS A 54 -0.58 -3.79 -3.51
N ALA A 55 -1.10 -4.87 -4.07
CA ALA A 55 -2.26 -4.84 -4.95
C ALA A 55 -3.55 -5.29 -4.27
N HIS A 56 -3.72 -4.99 -2.98
CA HIS A 56 -4.86 -5.45 -2.19
C HIS A 56 -5.41 -4.35 -1.27
N ALA A 57 -6.74 -4.27 -1.23
CA ALA A 57 -7.53 -3.47 -0.30
C ALA A 57 -7.16 -1.97 -0.24
N ASP A 58 -7.02 -1.39 0.95
CA ASP A 58 -6.83 0.06 1.16
C ASP A 58 -7.86 0.89 0.37
N GLN A 59 -7.45 1.98 -0.27
CA GLN A 59 -8.35 2.83 -1.07
C GLN A 59 -8.99 2.06 -2.24
N TYR A 60 -8.39 0.96 -2.71
CA TYR A 60 -8.90 0.19 -3.85
C TYR A 60 -10.09 -0.71 -3.50
N LYS A 61 -10.37 -0.92 -2.20
CA LYS A 61 -11.57 -1.59 -1.69
C LYS A 61 -12.24 -0.79 -0.56
N ALA A 62 -12.03 0.52 -0.54
CA ALA A 62 -12.69 1.40 0.42
C ALA A 62 -14.19 1.55 0.11
N THR A 63 -14.95 1.92 1.14
CA THR A 63 -16.32 2.42 1.01
C THR A 63 -16.31 3.88 1.43
N ASP A 64 -16.80 4.76 0.56
CA ASP A 64 -16.90 6.19 0.79
C ASP A 64 -18.33 6.69 0.52
N PHE A 65 -18.70 7.80 1.17
CA PHE A 65 -20.00 8.44 0.98
C PHE A 65 -19.98 9.91 1.40
N LEU A 66 -20.97 10.66 0.92
CA LEU A 66 -21.24 12.03 1.36
C LEU A 66 -22.06 12.01 2.65
N VAL A 67 -21.58 12.72 3.67
CA VAL A 67 -22.33 12.94 4.91
C VAL A 67 -23.28 14.13 4.68
N PRO A 68 -24.60 13.96 4.79
CA PRO A 68 -25.56 14.98 4.37
C PRO A 68 -25.73 16.14 5.36
N GLY A 69 -25.31 15.99 6.62
CA GLY A 69 -25.54 16.97 7.69
C GLY A 69 -24.94 16.55 9.04
N GLU A 70 -25.37 17.19 10.13
CA GLU A 70 -24.92 16.85 11.48
C GLU A 70 -25.24 15.39 11.85
N GLY A 71 -24.30 14.72 12.51
CA GLY A 71 -24.46 13.33 12.93
C GLY A 71 -23.15 12.72 13.43
N LYS A 72 -23.25 11.55 14.09
CA LYS A 72 -22.09 10.80 14.59
C LYS A 72 -21.67 9.74 13.58
N LEU A 73 -20.37 9.70 13.26
CA LEU A 73 -19.76 8.65 12.46
C LEU A 73 -18.99 7.68 13.36
N GLU A 74 -19.32 6.39 13.28
CA GLU A 74 -18.65 5.33 14.03
C GLU A 74 -18.10 4.25 13.09
N LEU A 75 -16.96 3.67 13.47
CA LEU A 75 -16.44 2.41 12.93
C LEU A 75 -16.78 1.30 13.92
N ILE A 76 -17.49 0.28 13.44
CA ILE A 76 -17.97 -0.85 14.25
C ILE A 76 -17.46 -2.15 13.64
N PHE A 77 -16.74 -2.95 14.44
CA PHE A 77 -16.39 -4.32 14.11
C PHE A 77 -17.17 -5.28 15.00
N THR A 78 -17.97 -6.16 14.39
CA THR A 78 -18.79 -7.15 15.10
C THR A 78 -18.16 -8.53 14.96
N PRO A 79 -17.57 -9.11 16.02
CA PRO A 79 -17.04 -10.46 15.95
C PRO A 79 -18.17 -11.50 15.94
N PRO A 80 -17.93 -12.73 15.44
CA PRO A 80 -18.91 -13.82 15.49
C PRO A 80 -19.34 -14.19 16.93
N SER A 81 -18.47 -13.95 17.90
CA SER A 81 -18.71 -14.14 19.32
C SER A 81 -18.01 -13.05 20.13
N GLY A 82 -18.65 -12.57 21.20
CA GLY A 82 -18.13 -11.50 22.06
C GLY A 82 -18.70 -10.12 21.76
N ALA A 83 -18.17 -9.09 22.41
CA ALA A 83 -18.67 -7.72 22.29
C ALA A 83 -18.15 -7.03 21.01
N PRO A 84 -18.97 -6.20 20.33
CA PRO A 84 -18.50 -5.37 19.23
C PRO A 84 -17.44 -4.37 19.66
N ILE A 85 -16.45 -4.13 18.79
CA ILE A 85 -15.49 -3.04 18.92
C ILE A 85 -16.09 -1.82 18.25
N LYS A 86 -16.16 -0.68 18.96
CA LYS A 86 -16.68 0.58 18.45
C LYS A 86 -15.68 1.70 18.63
N HIS A 87 -15.51 2.51 17.58
CA HIS A 87 -14.70 3.72 17.60
C HIS A 87 -15.48 4.87 16.97
N VAL A 88 -15.62 5.98 17.69
CA VAL A 88 -16.13 7.22 17.10
C VAL A 88 -15.03 7.80 16.21
N VAL A 89 -15.37 8.05 14.94
CA VAL A 89 -14.47 8.68 13.97
C VAL A 89 -14.58 10.19 14.08
N ASN A 90 -15.81 10.71 14.08
CA ASN A 90 -16.10 12.13 14.15
C ASN A 90 -17.56 12.40 14.55
N ASP A 91 -17.80 13.53 15.21
CA ASP A 91 -19.14 14.11 15.37
C ASP A 91 -19.30 15.28 14.39
N PHE A 92 -19.95 15.02 13.26
CA PHE A 92 -20.18 16.01 12.20
C PHE A 92 -21.12 17.11 12.69
N LYS A 93 -20.78 18.37 12.39
CA LYS A 93 -21.61 19.56 12.65
C LYS A 93 -22.30 20.13 11.41
N GLY A 94 -22.19 19.41 10.29
CA GLY A 94 -22.71 19.80 8.99
C GLY A 94 -22.30 18.80 7.91
N PRO A 95 -22.60 19.08 6.64
CA PRO A 95 -22.25 18.19 5.53
C PRO A 95 -20.74 17.91 5.44
N GLY A 96 -20.38 16.73 4.94
CA GLY A 96 -18.99 16.31 4.85
C GLY A 96 -18.81 15.06 3.99
N ILE A 97 -17.69 14.38 4.19
CA ILE A 97 -17.36 13.12 3.50
C ILE A 97 -16.75 12.14 4.50
N ALA A 98 -16.94 10.85 4.25
CA ALA A 98 -16.39 9.79 5.08
C ALA A 98 -15.89 8.65 4.22
N LEU A 99 -14.86 7.94 4.69
CA LEU A 99 -14.31 6.76 4.06
C LEU A 99 -13.90 5.73 5.10
N GLY A 100 -14.09 4.45 4.78
CA GLY A 100 -13.57 3.32 5.53
C GLY A 100 -12.74 2.43 4.62
N MET A 101 -11.56 2.00 5.09
CA MET A 101 -10.70 1.07 4.38
C MET A 101 -10.14 0.02 5.33
N PHE A 102 -9.59 -1.06 4.77
CA PHE A 102 -9.04 -2.19 5.53
C PHE A 102 -7.89 -2.83 4.77
N ASN A 103 -7.12 -3.66 5.48
CA ASN A 103 -6.25 -4.66 4.89
C ASN A 103 -6.25 -5.91 5.79
N THR A 104 -5.53 -6.96 5.39
CA THR A 104 -5.45 -8.21 6.15
C THR A 104 -4.01 -8.62 6.37
N ASP A 105 -3.70 -9.15 7.56
CA ASP A 105 -2.37 -9.64 7.89
C ASP A 105 -1.85 -10.63 6.85
N ALA A 106 -2.67 -11.60 6.42
CA ALA A 106 -2.30 -12.57 5.39
C ALA A 106 -1.82 -11.89 4.10
N SER A 107 -2.52 -10.85 3.63
CA SER A 107 -2.12 -10.13 2.41
C SER A 107 -0.84 -9.31 2.61
N ILE A 108 -0.63 -8.75 3.80
CA ILE A 108 0.59 -7.99 4.14
C ILE A 108 1.79 -8.94 4.22
N VAL A 109 1.61 -10.14 4.80
CA VAL A 109 2.63 -11.20 4.87
C VAL A 109 3.04 -11.64 3.46
N ASP A 110 2.08 -11.91 2.59
CA ASP A 110 2.35 -12.27 1.19
C ASP A 110 3.11 -11.16 0.45
N PHE A 111 2.71 -9.90 0.68
CA PHE A 111 3.39 -8.73 0.12
C PHE A 111 4.84 -8.60 0.61
N ALA A 112 5.08 -8.83 1.90
CA ALA A 112 6.41 -8.83 2.48
C ALA A 112 7.30 -9.93 1.86
N HIS A 113 6.80 -11.17 1.81
CA HIS A 113 7.51 -12.28 1.20
C HIS A 113 7.86 -12.04 -0.27
N ALA A 114 6.90 -11.56 -1.06
CA ALA A 114 7.15 -11.22 -2.45
C ALA A 114 8.25 -10.15 -2.59
N SER A 115 8.19 -9.10 -1.77
CA SER A 115 9.15 -8.00 -1.81
C SER A 115 10.56 -8.44 -1.41
N PHE A 116 10.70 -9.22 -0.32
CA PHE A 116 12.00 -9.73 0.13
C PHE A 116 12.63 -10.69 -0.88
N LYS A 117 11.86 -11.64 -1.41
CA LYS A 117 12.34 -12.59 -2.42
C LYS A 117 12.80 -11.88 -3.68
N TYR A 118 12.01 -10.92 -4.17
CA TYR A 118 12.34 -10.19 -5.39
C TYR A 118 13.60 -9.33 -5.20
N ALA A 119 13.73 -8.61 -4.09
CA ALA A 119 14.93 -7.81 -3.80
C ALA A 119 16.19 -8.68 -3.61
N LEU A 120 16.08 -9.86 -2.98
CA LEU A 120 17.18 -10.83 -2.89
C LEU A 120 17.62 -11.36 -4.25
N GLU A 121 16.67 -11.74 -5.10
CA GLU A 121 16.95 -12.21 -6.46
C GLU A 121 17.67 -11.13 -7.28
N ARG A 122 17.19 -9.89 -7.18
CA ARG A 122 17.78 -8.74 -7.88
C ARG A 122 19.08 -8.24 -7.25
N ALA A 123 19.41 -8.65 -6.03
CA ALA A 123 20.49 -8.10 -5.21
C ALA A 123 20.38 -6.57 -5.00
N TYR A 124 19.18 -6.09 -4.67
CA TYR A 124 18.91 -4.69 -4.33
C TYR A 124 18.56 -4.56 -2.84
N PRO A 125 18.94 -3.44 -2.19
CA PRO A 125 18.36 -3.11 -0.88
C PRO A 125 16.84 -2.91 -1.02
N LEU A 126 16.10 -3.26 0.03
CA LEU A 126 14.64 -3.11 0.08
C LEU A 126 14.26 -1.99 1.04
N TYR A 127 13.44 -1.07 0.55
CA TYR A 127 12.80 -0.05 1.37
C TYR A 127 11.29 -0.26 1.39
N MET A 128 10.70 -0.24 2.57
CA MET A 128 9.24 -0.22 2.75
C MET A 128 8.85 1.07 3.47
N SER A 129 7.88 1.79 2.92
CA SER A 129 7.53 3.12 3.42
C SER A 129 6.07 3.23 3.81
N THR A 130 5.81 3.87 4.96
CA THR A 130 4.46 4.10 5.50
C THR A 130 4.35 5.48 6.16
N LYS A 131 3.19 5.84 6.71
CA LYS A 131 3.01 6.97 7.63
C LYS A 131 2.59 6.48 9.04
N ASN A 132 3.29 5.47 9.58
CA ASN A 132 2.98 4.87 10.89
C ASN A 132 3.06 5.82 12.10
N THR A 133 3.70 6.98 11.99
CA THR A 133 3.63 8.01 13.05
C THR A 133 2.23 8.62 13.19
N ILE A 134 1.46 8.62 12.11
CA ILE A 134 0.06 9.09 12.06
C ILE A 134 -0.89 7.90 12.20
N LEU A 135 -0.75 6.91 11.32
CA LEU A 135 -1.58 5.69 11.33
C LEU A 135 -0.95 4.60 12.20
N LYS A 136 -0.85 4.89 13.51
CA LYS A 136 -0.09 4.06 14.47
C LYS A 136 -0.46 2.57 14.47
N LYS A 137 -1.75 2.24 14.34
CA LYS A 137 -2.20 0.84 14.30
C LYS A 137 -2.17 0.26 12.88
N TYR A 138 -2.68 1.00 11.90
CA TYR A 138 -2.84 0.51 10.53
C TYR A 138 -1.49 0.34 9.83
N ASP A 139 -0.74 1.43 9.68
CA ASP A 139 0.59 1.42 9.05
C ASP A 139 1.64 0.80 9.98
N GLY A 140 1.43 0.90 11.30
CA GLY A 140 2.25 0.17 12.27
C GLY A 140 2.22 -1.35 12.03
N ARG A 141 1.04 -1.91 11.67
CA ARG A 141 0.92 -3.33 11.37
C ARG A 141 1.74 -3.76 10.15
N PHE A 142 1.80 -2.93 9.11
CA PHE A 142 2.70 -3.17 7.97
C PHE A 142 4.17 -3.20 8.40
N LYS A 143 4.59 -2.18 9.17
CA LYS A 143 5.96 -2.09 9.69
C LYS A 143 6.33 -3.33 10.50
N ASP A 144 5.48 -3.70 11.45
CA ASP A 144 5.73 -4.81 12.37
C ASP A 144 5.84 -6.14 11.63
N ILE A 145 4.90 -6.43 10.70
CA ILE A 145 4.92 -7.67 9.91
C ILE A 145 6.19 -7.75 9.04
N PHE A 146 6.55 -6.67 8.34
CA PHE A 146 7.75 -6.67 7.50
C PHE A 146 9.02 -6.88 8.35
N GLN A 147 9.12 -6.21 9.50
CA GLN A 147 10.27 -6.33 10.40
C GLN A 147 10.39 -7.75 10.96
N GLU A 148 9.28 -8.32 11.45
CA GLU A 148 9.23 -9.66 11.99
C GLU A 148 9.66 -10.72 10.96
N ILE A 149 9.16 -10.61 9.72
CA ILE A 149 9.53 -11.52 8.63
C ILE A 149 11.01 -11.35 8.26
N TYR A 150 11.50 -10.11 8.16
CA TYR A 150 12.90 -9.85 7.84
C TYR A 150 13.83 -10.49 8.85
N ASP A 151 13.64 -10.21 10.13
CA ASP A 151 14.52 -10.67 11.21
C ASP A 151 14.49 -12.20 11.33
N LYS A 152 13.32 -12.82 11.16
CA LYS A 152 13.17 -14.29 11.29
C LYS A 152 13.69 -15.07 10.08
N GLN A 153 13.57 -14.54 8.86
CA GLN A 153 13.71 -15.35 7.65
C GLN A 153 14.70 -14.82 6.61
N TYR A 154 14.89 -13.51 6.51
CA TYR A 154 15.61 -12.91 5.38
C TYR A 154 16.91 -12.21 5.76
N LYS A 155 17.07 -11.76 7.02
CA LYS A 155 18.23 -10.97 7.46
C LYS A 155 19.57 -11.61 7.11
N ALA A 156 19.78 -12.88 7.45
CA ALA A 156 21.03 -13.58 7.13
C ALA A 156 21.31 -13.67 5.62
N GLN A 157 20.27 -13.82 4.79
CA GLN A 157 20.40 -13.89 3.33
C GLN A 157 20.75 -12.52 2.72
N TYR A 158 20.19 -11.45 3.29
CA TYR A 158 20.47 -10.06 2.91
C TYR A 158 21.91 -9.67 3.27
N GLU A 159 22.33 -9.97 4.50
CA GLU A 159 23.68 -9.72 4.99
C GLU A 159 24.73 -10.47 4.15
N ALA A 160 24.45 -11.74 3.77
CA ALA A 160 25.33 -12.52 2.90
C ALA A 160 25.50 -11.91 1.49
N LYS A 161 24.55 -11.10 1.03
CA LYS A 161 24.60 -10.37 -0.25
C LYS A 161 25.05 -8.91 -0.11
N GLY A 162 25.34 -8.43 1.11
CA GLY A 162 25.70 -7.04 1.36
C GLY A 162 24.57 -6.04 1.08
N ILE A 163 23.31 -6.49 1.13
CA ILE A 163 22.11 -5.65 0.99
C ILE A 163 21.34 -5.60 2.31
N TRP A 164 20.40 -4.69 2.44
CA TRP A 164 19.63 -4.50 3.68
C TRP A 164 18.14 -4.27 3.40
N TYR A 165 17.35 -4.37 4.47
CA TYR A 165 15.98 -3.89 4.53
C TYR A 165 15.90 -2.71 5.48
N GLU A 166 15.14 -1.68 5.09
CA GLU A 166 14.86 -0.53 5.94
C GLU A 166 13.40 -0.08 5.82
N HIS A 167 12.77 0.20 6.97
CA HIS A 167 11.50 0.92 7.02
C HIS A 167 11.76 2.43 7.06
N ARG A 168 11.05 3.20 6.24
CA ARG A 168 11.09 4.67 6.24
C ARG A 168 9.71 5.30 6.33
N LEU A 169 9.64 6.54 6.81
CA LEU A 169 8.44 7.34 6.63
C LEU A 169 8.31 7.74 5.16
N ILE A 170 7.09 7.72 4.61
CA ILE A 170 6.87 7.93 3.18
C ILE A 170 7.40 9.27 2.66
N ASP A 171 7.31 10.33 3.46
CA ASP A 171 7.86 11.66 3.16
C ASP A 171 9.39 11.68 3.13
N ASP A 172 10.04 10.97 4.05
CA ASP A 172 11.50 10.79 4.02
C ASP A 172 11.91 9.92 2.83
N MET A 173 11.19 8.83 2.56
CA MET A 173 11.50 7.90 1.47
C MET A 173 11.48 8.58 0.10
N VAL A 174 10.49 9.42 -0.17
CA VAL A 174 10.44 10.15 -1.45
C VAL A 174 11.56 11.18 -1.58
N ALA A 175 11.95 11.84 -0.47
CA ALA A 175 13.07 12.77 -0.47
C ALA A 175 14.41 12.05 -0.67
N TYR A 176 14.59 10.89 -0.03
CA TYR A 176 15.75 10.01 -0.20
C TYR A 176 15.85 9.51 -1.64
N ALA A 177 14.74 9.02 -2.22
CA ALA A 177 14.71 8.51 -3.59
C ALA A 177 15.15 9.57 -4.61
N MET A 178 14.83 10.86 -4.42
CA MET A 178 15.26 11.93 -5.33
C MET A 178 16.78 12.17 -5.32
N LYS A 179 17.50 11.69 -4.30
CA LYS A 179 18.94 11.90 -4.09
C LYS A 179 19.77 10.61 -4.21
N SER A 180 19.12 9.47 -4.43
CA SER A 180 19.75 8.13 -4.45
C SER A 180 20.64 7.88 -5.65
#